data_AF-A0AA43HXE1-F1
#
_entry.id   AF-A0AA43HXE1-F1
#
_cell.length_a   1.000
_cell.length_b   1.000
_cell.length_c   1.000
_cell.angle_alpha   90.00
_cell.angle_beta   90.00
_cell.angle_gamma   90.00
#
_symmetry.space_group_name_H-M   'P 1'
#
loop_
_entity.id
_entity.type
_entity.pdbx_description
1 polymer ?
#
loop_
_entity_poly.entity_id
_entity_poly.type
_entity_poly.pdbx_seq_one_letter_code
_entity_poly.pdbx_strand_id
1 'polypeptide(L)'
;MTEQNILLAFILTAVAGLSTGIGSLIALIAKHTNTKFLCASLGFSAGIMLYVSFMEMIPQGKIELISAFGEKLGTLYLILAFFGGIALINLIDFLIPESLNPHEIQGVEDMNSKSSLKRTGIVVALSIAIHNFPEGIATFTSALGSLDVAIPITIAIAIHNIPEGIAVAVPIYHATGSRKKAFWYSFASGLAEPFGALIAYLFLMQFWTPVMNGIILAAVSGIMVFISLDELLPSAEKYGKHHISISGLVAGMLVMAFSLYLFV
;
A
#
# COMPACT_ATOMS: atom_id res chain seq x y z
N MET A 1 20.82 3.63 -18.23
CA MET A 1 20.46 3.41 -16.82
C MET A 1 21.75 3.03 -16.09
N THR A 2 22.15 3.75 -15.05
CA THR A 2 23.39 3.49 -14.30
C THR A 2 23.13 2.54 -13.12
N GLU A 3 24.15 1.82 -12.66
CA GLU A 3 24.05 0.99 -11.45
C GLU A 3 23.61 1.80 -10.22
N GLN A 4 24.03 3.07 -10.16
CA GLN A 4 23.65 4.03 -9.13
C GLN A 4 22.14 4.29 -9.06
N ASN A 5 21.43 4.35 -10.20
CA ASN A 5 19.98 4.52 -10.22
C ASN A 5 19.26 3.27 -9.71
N ILE A 6 19.76 2.08 -10.02
CA ILE A 6 19.19 0.80 -9.58
C ILE A 6 19.35 0.65 -8.05
N LEU A 7 20.54 0.95 -7.52
CA LEU A 7 20.78 0.94 -6.07
C LEU A 7 19.86 1.95 -5.36
N LEU A 8 19.67 3.15 -5.91
CA LEU A 8 18.77 4.15 -5.35
C LEU A 8 17.31 3.68 -5.36
N ALA A 9 16.84 3.06 -6.45
CA ALA A 9 15.50 2.48 -6.53
C ALA A 9 15.25 1.40 -5.46
N PHE A 10 16.24 0.53 -5.20
CA PHE A 10 16.18 -0.43 -4.10
C PHE A 10 16.19 0.24 -2.72
N ILE A 11 16.98 1.31 -2.52
CA ILE A 11 17.02 2.05 -1.25
C ILE A 11 15.66 2.72 -0.98
N LEU A 12 15.08 3.40 -1.98
CA LEU A 12 13.78 4.04 -1.85
C LEU A 12 12.68 3.02 -1.52
N THR A 13 12.63 1.90 -2.25
CA THR A 13 11.66 0.83 -1.97
C THR A 13 11.89 0.15 -0.61
N ALA A 14 13.14 0.04 -0.15
CA ALA A 14 13.42 -0.45 1.20
C ALA A 14 12.98 0.55 2.28
N VAL A 15 13.14 1.86 2.05
CA VAL A 15 12.66 2.89 2.99
C VAL A 15 11.13 2.86 3.11
N ALA A 16 10.43 2.69 2.00
CA ALA A 16 8.98 2.52 1.96
C ALA A 16 8.54 1.28 2.78
N GLY A 17 8.96 0.07 2.42
CA GLY A 17 8.54 -1.16 3.11
C GLY A 17 9.03 -1.35 4.54
N LEU A 18 10.17 -0.74 4.92
CA LEU A 18 10.61 -0.73 6.32
C LEU A 18 9.74 0.18 7.20
N SER A 19 8.96 1.10 6.61
CA SER A 19 8.06 2.00 7.35
C SER A 19 6.89 1.25 7.99
N THR A 20 6.46 0.11 7.44
CA THR A 20 5.51 -0.83 8.07
C THR A 20 6.08 -1.38 9.39
N GLY A 21 7.40 -1.67 9.41
CA GLY A 21 8.12 -2.01 10.63
C GLY A 21 8.16 -0.88 11.67
N ILE A 22 8.28 0.38 11.22
CA ILE A 22 8.25 1.56 12.10
C ILE A 22 6.86 1.72 12.73
N GLY A 23 5.79 1.61 11.94
CA GLY A 23 4.41 1.59 12.44
C GLY A 23 4.18 0.52 13.50
N SER A 24 4.68 -0.69 13.24
CA SER A 24 4.64 -1.81 14.20
C SER A 24 5.32 -1.47 15.54
N LEU A 25 6.51 -0.86 15.51
CA LEU A 25 7.22 -0.45 16.74
C LEU A 25 6.46 0.63 17.51
N ILE A 26 5.89 1.62 16.82
CA ILE A 26 5.06 2.67 17.44
C ILE A 26 3.88 2.03 18.17
N ALA A 27 3.16 1.12 17.52
CA ALA A 27 2.01 0.40 18.09
C ALA A 27 2.37 -0.42 19.35
N LEU A 28 3.54 -1.05 19.37
CA LEU A 28 3.96 -1.97 20.44
C LEU A 28 4.64 -1.25 21.63
N ILE A 29 5.10 -0.02 21.42
CA ILE A 29 5.63 0.86 22.48
C ILE A 29 4.50 1.70 23.10
N ALA A 30 3.50 2.09 22.32
CA ALA A 30 2.31 2.79 22.80
C ALA A 30 1.63 2.01 23.94
N LYS A 31 1.43 2.67 25.09
CA LYS A 31 0.78 2.04 26.26
C LYS A 31 -0.68 1.67 26.00
N HIS A 32 -1.35 2.45 25.15
CA HIS A 32 -2.75 2.23 24.75
C HIS A 32 -2.95 2.65 23.27
N THR A 33 -2.92 1.69 22.36
CA THR A 33 -3.57 1.84 21.05
C THR A 33 -5.08 1.66 21.26
N ASN A 34 -5.86 2.71 21.01
CA ASN A 34 -7.31 2.66 21.09
C ASN A 34 -7.94 2.61 19.69
N THR A 35 -9.17 2.14 19.61
CA THR A 35 -9.82 1.85 18.33
C THR A 35 -10.15 3.12 17.53
N LYS A 36 -10.31 4.28 18.18
CA LYS A 36 -10.45 5.58 17.49
C LYS A 36 -9.17 6.01 16.79
N PHE A 37 -8.00 5.70 17.36
CA PHE A 37 -6.72 5.96 16.72
C PHE A 37 -6.54 5.06 15.50
N LEU A 38 -6.83 3.75 15.61
CA LEU A 38 -6.84 2.83 14.45
C LEU A 38 -7.78 3.31 13.33
N CYS A 39 -9.01 3.71 13.70
CA CYS A 39 -9.99 4.30 12.78
C CYS A 39 -9.44 5.54 12.04
N ALA A 40 -8.83 6.48 12.77
CA ALA A 40 -8.23 7.68 12.15
C ALA A 40 -7.02 7.34 11.27
N SER A 41 -6.14 6.43 11.72
CA SER A 41 -4.94 6.02 10.99
C SER A 41 -5.26 5.27 9.70
N LEU A 42 -6.20 4.31 9.72
CA LEU A 42 -6.61 3.57 8.53
C LEU A 42 -7.33 4.47 7.52
N GLY A 43 -8.22 5.36 7.99
CA GLY A 43 -8.82 6.39 7.12
C GLY A 43 -7.76 7.28 6.48
N PHE A 44 -6.78 7.74 7.26
CA PHE A 44 -5.64 8.53 6.78
C PHE A 44 -4.79 7.80 5.74
N SER A 45 -4.56 6.50 5.92
CA SER A 45 -3.90 5.63 4.93
C SER A 45 -4.65 5.61 3.60
N ALA A 46 -5.96 5.32 3.63
CA ALA A 46 -6.82 5.33 2.45
C ALA A 46 -6.82 6.70 1.74
N GLY A 47 -6.79 7.79 2.51
CA GLY A 47 -6.72 9.16 1.99
C GLY A 47 -5.44 9.45 1.21
N ILE A 48 -4.28 9.00 1.71
CA ILE A 48 -3.00 9.11 0.99
C ILE A 48 -3.05 8.31 -0.30
N MET A 49 -3.49 7.05 -0.22
CA MET A 49 -3.50 6.10 -1.32
C MET A 49 -4.40 6.53 -2.48
N LEU A 50 -5.62 6.99 -2.18
CA LEU A 50 -6.50 7.60 -3.17
C LEU A 50 -5.86 8.84 -3.80
N TYR A 51 -5.24 9.72 -2.99
CA TYR A 51 -4.69 10.97 -3.51
C TYR A 51 -3.49 10.75 -4.41
N VAL A 52 -2.49 9.94 -4.00
CA VAL A 52 -1.30 9.66 -4.83
C VAL A 52 -1.66 8.91 -6.12
N SER A 53 -2.65 8.00 -6.07
CA SER A 53 -3.15 7.29 -7.25
C SER A 53 -3.70 8.26 -8.30
N PHE A 54 -4.61 9.17 -7.90
CA PHE A 54 -5.25 10.09 -8.85
C PHE A 54 -4.41 11.30 -9.24
N MET A 55 -3.53 11.78 -8.35
CA MET A 55 -2.83 13.06 -8.53
C MET A 55 -1.36 12.92 -8.94
N GLU A 56 -0.75 11.74 -8.77
CA GLU A 56 0.63 11.48 -9.21
C GLU A 56 0.67 10.31 -10.20
N MET A 57 0.31 9.09 -9.78
CA MET A 57 0.58 7.87 -10.55
C MET A 57 -0.21 7.78 -11.87
N ILE A 58 -1.52 8.11 -11.86
CA ILE A 58 -2.33 8.18 -13.10
C ILE A 58 -1.82 9.28 -14.05
N PRO A 59 -1.57 10.53 -13.61
CA PRO A 59 -0.96 11.57 -14.45
C PRO A 59 0.38 11.16 -15.08
N GLN A 60 1.30 10.57 -14.32
CA GLN A 60 2.59 10.12 -14.86
C GLN A 60 2.41 9.00 -15.89
N GLY A 61 1.60 7.98 -15.57
CA GLY A 61 1.30 6.91 -16.53
C GLY A 61 0.60 7.42 -17.80
N LYS A 62 -0.22 8.46 -17.68
CA LYS A 62 -0.86 9.14 -18.82
C LYS A 62 0.17 9.84 -19.70
N ILE A 63 1.14 10.55 -19.12
CA ILE A 63 2.21 11.24 -19.87
C ILE A 63 2.99 10.24 -20.72
N GLU A 64 3.42 9.12 -20.12
CA GLU A 64 4.25 8.13 -20.82
C GLU A 64 3.47 7.39 -21.92
N LEU A 65 2.21 7.01 -21.66
CA LEU A 65 1.36 6.33 -22.65
C LEU A 65 0.91 7.23 -23.79
N ILE A 66 0.58 8.50 -23.54
CA ILE A 66 0.24 9.46 -24.59
C ILE A 66 1.47 9.80 -25.44
N SER A 67 2.66 9.90 -24.83
CA SER A 67 3.91 10.14 -25.57
C SER A 67 4.25 9.01 -26.55
N ALA A 68 3.86 7.76 -26.22
CA ALA A 68 4.11 6.59 -27.07
C ALA A 68 3.03 6.33 -28.13
N PHE A 69 1.75 6.58 -27.83
CA PHE A 69 0.62 6.15 -28.68
C PHE A 69 -0.31 7.29 -29.14
N GLY A 70 -0.02 8.53 -28.76
CA GLY A 70 -0.91 9.67 -28.96
C GLY A 70 -2.10 9.66 -28.00
N GLU A 71 -2.81 10.79 -27.94
CA GLU A 71 -3.81 11.08 -26.89
C GLU A 71 -4.90 10.02 -26.77
N LYS A 72 -5.50 9.59 -27.90
CA LYS A 72 -6.64 8.66 -27.91
C LYS A 72 -6.26 7.23 -27.48
N LEU A 73 -5.17 6.68 -28.03
CA LEU A 73 -4.75 5.31 -27.71
C LEU A 73 -4.01 5.24 -26.37
N GLY A 74 -3.18 6.23 -26.04
CA GLY A 74 -2.52 6.33 -24.74
C GLY A 74 -3.54 6.39 -23.60
N THR A 75 -4.59 7.21 -23.74
CA THR A 75 -5.68 7.27 -22.76
C THR A 75 -6.48 5.97 -22.68
N LEU A 76 -6.70 5.27 -23.81
CA LEU A 76 -7.35 3.96 -23.79
C LEU A 76 -6.51 2.92 -23.02
N TYR A 77 -5.21 2.85 -23.26
CA TYR A 77 -4.32 1.93 -22.53
C TYR A 77 -4.21 2.28 -21.05
N LEU A 78 -4.23 3.56 -20.70
CA LEU A 78 -4.29 4.02 -19.30
C LEU A 78 -5.55 3.48 -18.59
N ILE A 79 -6.72 3.63 -19.21
CA ILE A 79 -8.01 3.15 -18.68
C ILE A 79 -7.99 1.62 -18.54
N LEU A 80 -7.52 0.90 -19.57
CA LEU A 80 -7.44 -0.56 -19.56
C LEU A 80 -6.46 -1.08 -18.50
N ALA A 81 -5.32 -0.42 -18.30
CA ALA A 81 -4.36 -0.77 -17.27
C ALA A 81 -4.92 -0.51 -15.86
N PHE A 82 -5.55 0.64 -15.63
CA PHE A 82 -6.17 0.99 -14.35
C PHE A 82 -7.28 0.01 -13.94
N PHE A 83 -8.26 -0.23 -14.81
CA PHE A 83 -9.32 -1.21 -14.53
C PHE A 83 -8.82 -2.66 -14.57
N GLY A 84 -7.75 -2.95 -15.32
CA GLY A 84 -7.04 -4.23 -15.27
C GLY A 84 -6.38 -4.48 -13.91
N GLY A 85 -5.81 -3.44 -13.29
CA GLY A 85 -5.30 -3.47 -11.91
C GLY A 85 -6.40 -3.76 -10.89
N ILE A 86 -7.52 -3.04 -10.96
CA ILE A 86 -8.72 -3.30 -10.14
C ILE A 86 -9.20 -4.75 -10.31
N ALA A 87 -9.33 -5.23 -11.55
CA ALA A 87 -9.76 -6.58 -11.83
C ALA A 87 -8.78 -7.65 -11.34
N LEU A 88 -7.47 -7.36 -11.36
CA LEU A 88 -6.43 -8.25 -10.86
C LEU A 88 -6.50 -8.40 -9.34
N ILE A 89 -6.56 -7.30 -8.57
CA ILE A 89 -6.62 -7.38 -7.11
C ILE A 89 -7.94 -8.00 -6.64
N ASN A 90 -9.08 -7.59 -7.21
CA ASN A 90 -10.39 -8.18 -6.92
C ASN A 90 -10.44 -9.69 -7.24
N LEU A 91 -9.74 -10.15 -8.30
CA LEU A 91 -9.60 -11.59 -8.57
C LEU A 91 -8.73 -12.28 -7.51
N ILE A 92 -7.66 -11.65 -7.04
CA ILE A 92 -6.82 -12.22 -5.97
C ILE A 92 -7.63 -12.31 -4.67
N ASP A 93 -8.34 -11.25 -4.28
CA ASP A 93 -9.17 -11.22 -3.07
C ASP A 93 -10.32 -12.22 -3.13
N PHE A 94 -10.96 -12.40 -4.29
CA PHE A 94 -11.96 -13.45 -4.50
C PHE A 94 -11.37 -14.88 -4.39
N LEU A 95 -10.10 -15.07 -4.75
CA LEU A 95 -9.40 -16.35 -4.62
C LEU A 95 -8.88 -16.61 -3.20
N ILE A 96 -8.82 -15.60 -2.32
CA ILE A 96 -8.53 -15.76 -0.90
C ILE A 96 -9.79 -16.30 -0.20
N PRO A 97 -9.77 -17.53 0.36
CA PRO A 97 -10.96 -18.14 0.96
C PRO A 97 -11.54 -17.29 2.10
N GLU A 98 -12.87 -17.19 2.23
CA GLU A 98 -13.56 -16.34 3.23
C GLU A 98 -13.00 -16.48 4.66
N SER A 99 -12.76 -17.72 5.13
CA SER A 99 -12.13 -18.00 6.45
C SER A 99 -10.67 -17.51 6.61
N LEU A 100 -10.12 -16.94 5.56
CA LEU A 100 -8.78 -16.37 5.40
C LEU A 100 -8.85 -14.97 4.75
N ASN A 101 -10.02 -14.33 4.64
CA ASN A 101 -10.13 -13.02 3.99
C ASN A 101 -9.96 -11.91 5.04
N PRO A 102 -8.97 -11.00 4.93
CA PRO A 102 -8.74 -9.94 5.90
C PRO A 102 -9.95 -8.99 6.01
N HIS A 103 -10.72 -8.81 4.93
CA HIS A 103 -11.91 -7.96 4.86
C HIS A 103 -13.00 -8.35 5.88
N GLU A 104 -13.04 -9.61 6.35
CA GLU A 104 -13.95 -10.01 7.43
C GLU A 104 -13.50 -9.52 8.82
N ILE A 105 -12.19 -9.24 9.04
CA ILE A 105 -11.50 -8.74 10.26
C ILE A 105 -11.69 -9.49 11.60
N GLN A 106 -12.93 -9.89 11.96
CA GLN A 106 -13.43 -10.25 13.30
C GLN A 106 -13.35 -9.07 14.31
N GLY A 107 -14.45 -8.76 15.01
CA GLY A 107 -14.51 -7.62 15.94
C GLY A 107 -13.53 -7.79 17.10
N VAL A 108 -13.14 -6.70 17.78
CA VAL A 108 -12.29 -6.79 19.00
C VAL A 108 -12.96 -7.66 20.08
N GLU A 109 -14.29 -7.78 20.03
CA GLU A 109 -15.12 -8.61 20.92
C GLU A 109 -15.07 -10.11 20.57
N ASP A 110 -14.77 -10.48 19.31
CA ASP A 110 -14.62 -11.87 18.83
C ASP A 110 -13.25 -12.49 19.19
N MET A 111 -12.32 -11.69 19.72
CA MET A 111 -10.92 -12.09 20.01
C MET A 111 -10.74 -13.07 21.17
N ASN A 112 -11.75 -13.88 21.51
CA ASN A 112 -11.70 -14.84 22.62
C ASN A 112 -11.16 -16.24 22.21
N SER A 113 -11.03 -16.54 20.91
CA SER A 113 -10.55 -17.84 20.41
C SER A 113 -9.05 -17.83 20.05
N LYS A 114 -8.21 -18.42 20.92
CA LYS A 114 -6.74 -18.51 20.71
C LYS A 114 -6.31 -19.26 19.45
N SER A 115 -7.18 -20.09 18.84
CA SER A 115 -6.83 -20.86 17.64
C SER A 115 -7.16 -20.13 16.34
N SER A 116 -8.30 -19.41 16.26
CA SER A 116 -8.61 -18.54 15.12
C SER A 116 -7.63 -17.38 15.05
N LEU A 117 -7.38 -16.71 16.17
CA LEU A 117 -6.50 -15.55 16.28
C LEU A 117 -5.09 -15.73 15.69
N LYS A 118 -4.48 -16.92 15.83
CA LYS A 118 -3.15 -17.21 15.26
C LYS A 118 -3.21 -17.44 13.74
N ARG A 119 -4.34 -17.95 13.23
CA ARG A 119 -4.62 -18.09 11.80
C ARG A 119 -4.87 -16.70 11.19
N THR A 120 -5.74 -15.89 11.79
CA THR A 120 -6.03 -14.51 11.39
C THR A 120 -4.76 -13.67 11.28
N GLY A 121 -3.86 -13.73 12.27
CA GLY A 121 -2.63 -12.93 12.25
C GLY A 121 -1.63 -13.27 11.13
N ILE A 122 -1.54 -14.53 10.71
CA ILE A 122 -0.68 -14.95 9.57
C ILE A 122 -1.35 -14.57 8.25
N VAL A 123 -2.67 -14.72 8.19
CA VAL A 123 -3.52 -14.41 7.04
C VAL A 123 -3.52 -12.92 6.71
N VAL A 124 -3.70 -12.07 7.71
CA VAL A 124 -3.63 -10.61 7.55
C VAL A 124 -2.24 -10.22 7.05
N ALA A 125 -1.16 -10.77 7.62
CA ALA A 125 0.19 -10.51 7.12
C ALA A 125 0.44 -11.01 5.69
N LEU A 126 -0.20 -12.11 5.26
CA LEU A 126 -0.08 -12.63 3.90
C LEU A 126 -0.85 -11.79 2.87
N SER A 127 -2.06 -11.35 3.22
CA SER A 127 -2.89 -10.49 2.36
C SER A 127 -2.25 -9.12 2.20
N ILE A 128 -1.66 -8.61 3.29
CA ILE A 128 -0.91 -7.36 3.28
C ILE A 128 0.42 -7.48 2.51
N ALA A 129 1.06 -8.65 2.54
CA ALA A 129 2.18 -8.93 1.64
C ALA A 129 1.76 -8.99 0.15
N ILE A 130 0.50 -9.32 -0.16
CA ILE A 130 -0.03 -9.31 -1.53
C ILE A 130 -0.22 -7.86 -2.03
N HIS A 131 -0.65 -6.92 -1.18
CA HIS A 131 -0.77 -5.51 -1.61
C HIS A 131 0.56 -4.75 -1.65
N ASN A 132 1.47 -5.02 -0.70
CA ASN A 132 2.78 -4.36 -0.64
C ASN A 132 3.67 -4.78 -1.83
N PHE A 133 3.37 -5.90 -2.49
CA PHE A 133 4.12 -6.37 -3.66
C PHE A 133 3.96 -5.44 -4.90
N PRO A 134 2.75 -5.12 -5.38
CA PRO A 134 2.51 -4.06 -6.37
C PRO A 134 3.15 -2.70 -6.04
N GLU A 135 3.11 -2.28 -4.78
CA GLU A 135 3.69 -1.01 -4.33
C GLU A 135 5.22 -1.00 -4.41
N GLY A 136 5.84 -2.12 -4.07
CA GLY A 136 7.28 -2.33 -4.24
C GLY A 136 7.72 -2.29 -5.69
N ILE A 137 6.89 -2.84 -6.59
CA ILE A 137 7.09 -2.68 -8.03
C ILE A 137 7.01 -1.19 -8.40
N ALA A 138 5.91 -0.49 -8.06
CA ALA A 138 5.72 0.93 -8.43
C ALA A 138 6.81 1.87 -7.88
N THR A 139 7.25 1.67 -6.64
CA THR A 139 8.33 2.46 -6.01
C THR A 139 9.64 2.23 -6.74
N PHE A 140 9.98 0.97 -7.03
CA PHE A 140 11.17 0.63 -7.77
C PHE A 140 11.14 1.18 -9.20
N THR A 141 10.02 1.01 -9.90
CA THR A 141 9.89 1.39 -11.32
C THR A 141 9.84 2.90 -11.52
N SER A 142 9.18 3.65 -10.62
CA SER A 142 9.20 5.12 -10.66
C SER A 142 10.62 5.68 -10.44
N ALA A 143 11.39 5.09 -9.53
CA ALA A 143 12.79 5.46 -9.27
C ALA A 143 13.77 5.19 -10.43
N LEU A 144 13.37 4.38 -11.43
CA LEU A 144 14.12 4.22 -12.68
C LEU A 144 13.80 5.31 -13.72
N GLY A 145 12.66 5.97 -13.60
CA GLY A 145 12.20 7.06 -14.47
C GLY A 145 12.85 8.40 -14.09
N SER A 146 12.36 9.02 -13.01
CA SER A 146 12.92 10.27 -12.47
C SER A 146 12.74 10.35 -10.95
N LEU A 147 13.65 11.09 -10.28
CA LEU A 147 13.55 11.31 -8.83
C LEU A 147 12.41 12.26 -8.46
N ASP A 148 12.05 13.17 -9.36
CA ASP A 148 10.94 14.11 -9.18
C ASP A 148 9.59 13.37 -9.02
N VAL A 149 9.45 12.18 -9.62
CA VAL A 149 8.29 11.30 -9.46
C VAL A 149 8.49 10.29 -8.32
N ALA A 150 9.69 9.71 -8.23
CA ALA A 150 9.97 8.64 -7.29
C ALA A 150 9.99 9.10 -5.82
N ILE A 151 10.49 10.31 -5.53
CA ILE A 151 10.55 10.82 -4.16
C ILE A 151 9.14 11.05 -3.59
N PRO A 152 8.21 11.75 -4.29
CA PRO A 152 6.82 11.87 -3.84
C PRO A 152 6.11 10.52 -3.65
N ILE A 153 6.27 9.58 -4.59
CA ILE A 153 5.68 8.23 -4.47
C ILE A 153 6.28 7.47 -3.27
N THR A 154 7.60 7.46 -3.10
CA THR A 154 8.25 6.81 -1.95
C THR A 154 7.79 7.38 -0.62
N ILE A 155 7.62 8.71 -0.54
CA ILE A 155 7.14 9.39 0.66
C ILE A 155 5.66 9.08 0.91
N ALA A 156 4.81 9.06 -0.11
CA ALA A 156 3.43 8.61 0.01
C ALA A 156 3.36 7.20 0.62
N ILE A 157 4.14 6.28 0.05
CA ILE A 157 4.14 4.87 0.44
C ILE A 157 4.66 4.69 1.87
N ALA A 158 5.81 5.27 2.19
CA ALA A 158 6.35 5.29 3.55
C ALA A 158 5.37 5.86 4.59
N ILE A 159 4.59 6.91 4.26
CA ILE A 159 3.66 7.53 5.20
C ILE A 159 2.41 6.66 5.43
N HIS A 160 1.84 5.97 4.43
CA HIS A 160 0.68 5.09 4.63
C HIS A 160 1.03 3.75 5.28
N ASN A 161 2.26 3.27 5.05
CA ASN A 161 2.82 2.08 5.67
C ASN A 161 2.91 2.18 7.20
N ILE A 162 3.06 3.38 7.76
CA ILE A 162 3.09 3.57 9.22
C ILE A 162 1.71 3.21 9.85
N PRO A 163 0.57 3.81 9.43
CA PRO A 163 -0.78 3.34 9.75
C PRO A 163 -1.01 1.85 9.56
N GLU A 164 -0.58 1.29 8.44
CA GLU A 164 -0.74 -0.14 8.14
C GLU A 164 0.01 -0.99 9.16
N GLY A 165 1.29 -0.72 9.41
CA GLY A 165 2.09 -1.44 10.38
C GLY A 165 1.48 -1.44 11.79
N ILE A 166 0.80 -0.34 12.16
CA ILE A 166 0.00 -0.27 13.38
C ILE A 166 -1.22 -1.21 13.29
N ALA A 167 -1.97 -1.16 12.19
CA ALA A 167 -3.15 -1.98 11.95
C ALA A 167 -2.84 -3.49 11.88
N VAL A 168 -1.66 -3.90 11.42
CA VAL A 168 -1.21 -5.31 11.46
C VAL A 168 -0.76 -5.71 12.87
N ALA A 169 0.06 -4.88 13.51
CA ALA A 169 0.69 -5.24 14.78
C ALA A 169 -0.30 -5.33 15.94
N VAL A 170 -1.30 -4.44 16.01
CA VAL A 170 -2.22 -4.38 17.16
C VAL A 170 -3.09 -5.65 17.28
N PRO A 171 -3.82 -6.12 16.24
CA PRO A 171 -4.58 -7.36 16.32
C PRO A 171 -3.70 -8.57 16.64
N ILE A 172 -2.51 -8.67 16.04
CA ILE A 172 -1.58 -9.78 16.30
C ILE A 172 -1.04 -9.76 17.74
N TYR A 173 -0.84 -8.57 18.32
CA TYR A 173 -0.45 -8.44 19.72
C TYR A 173 -1.58 -8.88 20.67
N HIS A 174 -2.81 -8.41 20.46
CA HIS A 174 -3.98 -8.84 21.24
C HIS A 174 -4.26 -10.35 21.06
N ALA A 175 -4.08 -10.89 19.85
CA ALA A 175 -4.20 -12.31 19.52
C ALA A 175 -3.19 -13.22 20.24
N THR A 176 -1.92 -12.79 20.32
CA THR A 176 -0.80 -13.67 20.70
C THR A 176 -0.15 -13.35 22.04
N GLY A 177 -0.47 -12.19 22.63
CA GLY A 177 0.19 -11.62 23.80
C GLY A 177 1.68 -11.27 23.59
N SER A 178 2.20 -11.39 22.37
CA SER A 178 3.64 -11.37 22.11
C SER A 178 4.04 -10.24 21.17
N ARG A 179 4.62 -9.17 21.74
CA ARG A 179 5.16 -8.03 20.99
C ARG A 179 6.13 -8.47 19.89
N LYS A 180 6.98 -9.46 20.18
CA LYS A 180 7.94 -10.01 19.20
C LYS A 180 7.24 -10.64 17.99
N LYS A 181 6.12 -11.34 18.16
CA LYS A 181 5.37 -11.93 17.03
C LYS A 181 4.65 -10.86 16.21
N ALA A 182 3.98 -9.92 16.88
CA ALA A 182 3.34 -8.78 16.24
C ALA A 182 4.32 -7.95 15.39
N PHE A 183 5.51 -7.67 15.95
CA PHE A 183 6.57 -7.01 15.20
C PHE A 183 7.01 -7.82 13.98
N TRP A 184 7.40 -9.09 14.14
CA TRP A 184 7.95 -9.85 13.02
C TRP A 184 6.93 -10.17 11.92
N TYR A 185 5.64 -10.29 12.22
CA TYR A 185 4.62 -10.52 11.18
C TYR A 185 4.34 -9.23 10.38
N SER A 186 4.22 -8.08 11.05
CA SER A 186 4.06 -6.78 10.39
C SER A 186 5.32 -6.31 9.66
N PHE A 187 6.51 -6.60 10.20
CA PHE A 187 7.78 -6.36 9.50
C PHE A 187 7.90 -7.24 8.26
N ALA A 188 7.51 -8.52 8.35
CA ALA A 188 7.55 -9.43 7.20
C ALA A 188 6.57 -9.05 6.08
N SER A 189 5.42 -8.45 6.39
CA SER A 189 4.50 -7.95 5.35
C SER A 189 5.06 -6.72 4.62
N GLY A 190 5.77 -5.83 5.31
CA GLY A 190 6.51 -4.71 4.67
C GLY A 190 7.73 -5.15 3.83
N LEU A 191 8.30 -6.34 4.09
CA LEU A 191 9.35 -6.91 3.22
C LEU A 191 8.83 -7.35 1.84
N ALA A 192 7.52 -7.37 1.60
CA ALA A 192 6.96 -7.65 0.30
C ALA A 192 7.28 -6.56 -0.74
N GLU A 193 7.50 -5.31 -0.33
CA GLU A 193 7.92 -4.23 -1.23
C GLU A 193 9.33 -4.42 -1.81
N PRO A 194 10.41 -4.55 -1.02
CA PRO A 194 11.73 -4.83 -1.56
C PRO A 194 11.81 -6.19 -2.28
N PHE A 195 10.91 -7.13 -1.96
CA PHE A 195 10.73 -8.34 -2.76
C PHE A 195 10.06 -8.06 -4.12
N GLY A 196 9.04 -7.19 -4.17
CA GLY A 196 8.44 -6.66 -5.39
C GLY A 196 9.47 -5.95 -6.28
N ALA A 197 10.30 -5.09 -5.71
CA ALA A 197 11.44 -4.47 -6.39
C ALA A 197 12.42 -5.51 -6.96
N LEU A 198 12.73 -6.58 -6.20
CA LEU A 198 13.61 -7.64 -6.67
C LEU A 198 13.00 -8.43 -7.84
N ILE A 199 11.71 -8.75 -7.80
CA ILE A 199 11.02 -9.42 -8.91
C ILE A 199 10.91 -8.48 -10.13
N ALA A 200 10.62 -7.20 -9.95
CA ALA A 200 10.68 -6.20 -11.01
C ALA A 200 12.09 -6.13 -11.62
N TYR A 201 13.13 -6.09 -10.79
CA TYR A 201 14.52 -6.07 -11.24
C TYR A 201 14.88 -7.31 -12.08
N LEU A 202 14.56 -8.51 -11.60
CA LEU A 202 14.94 -9.76 -12.26
C LEU A 202 14.15 -10.04 -13.54
N PHE A 203 12.86 -9.68 -13.59
CA PHE A 203 11.97 -10.10 -14.67
C PHE A 203 11.51 -8.97 -15.60
N LEU A 204 11.30 -7.76 -15.09
CA LEU A 204 10.78 -6.63 -15.87
C LEU A 204 11.90 -5.79 -16.52
N MET A 205 13.10 -5.70 -15.91
CA MET A 205 14.16 -4.82 -16.40
C MET A 205 14.63 -5.10 -17.84
N GLN A 206 14.65 -6.37 -18.24
CA GLN A 206 14.97 -6.78 -19.61
C GLN A 206 13.95 -6.29 -20.66
N PHE A 207 12.75 -5.87 -20.22
CA PHE A 207 11.66 -5.32 -21.03
C PHE A 207 11.35 -3.85 -20.68
N TRP A 208 12.24 -3.19 -19.93
CA TRP A 208 11.98 -1.85 -19.40
C TRP A 208 11.78 -0.80 -20.50
N THR A 209 10.59 -0.18 -20.50
CA THR A 209 10.21 0.89 -21.43
C THR A 209 9.27 1.88 -20.74
N PRO A 210 9.18 3.14 -21.20
CA PRO A 210 8.20 4.10 -20.68
C PRO A 210 6.74 3.61 -20.79
N VAL A 211 6.42 2.90 -21.88
CA VAL A 211 5.11 2.25 -22.04
C VAL A 211 4.82 1.28 -20.89
N MET A 212 5.81 0.47 -20.50
CA MET A 212 5.64 -0.48 -19.41
C MET A 212 5.54 0.22 -18.04
N ASN A 213 6.32 1.29 -17.80
CA ASN A 213 6.16 2.11 -16.59
C ASN A 213 4.75 2.69 -16.49
N GLY A 214 4.25 3.29 -17.59
CA GLY A 214 2.92 3.88 -17.60
C GLY A 214 1.78 2.87 -17.41
N ILE A 215 1.93 1.64 -17.92
CA ILE A 215 1.01 0.52 -17.63
C ILE A 215 1.09 0.13 -16.15
N ILE A 216 2.29 -0.01 -15.59
CA ILE A 216 2.51 -0.39 -14.18
C ILE A 216 1.93 0.66 -13.24
N LEU A 217 2.26 1.95 -13.41
CA LEU A 217 1.73 3.03 -12.58
C LEU A 217 0.21 3.09 -12.63
N ALA A 218 -0.40 2.95 -13.81
CA ALA A 218 -1.84 2.93 -13.96
C ALA A 218 -2.49 1.70 -13.29
N ALA A 219 -1.93 0.51 -13.47
CA ALA A 219 -2.43 -0.72 -12.85
C ALA A 219 -2.31 -0.68 -11.32
N VAL A 220 -1.16 -0.25 -10.79
CA VAL A 220 -0.96 -0.13 -9.34
C VAL A 220 -1.87 0.95 -8.75
N SER A 221 -2.11 2.07 -9.46
CA SER A 221 -3.13 3.05 -9.05
C SER A 221 -4.52 2.42 -8.93
N GLY A 222 -4.88 1.52 -9.86
CA GLY A 222 -6.14 0.77 -9.80
C GLY A 222 -6.21 -0.13 -8.58
N ILE A 223 -5.12 -0.85 -8.29
CA ILE A 223 -4.99 -1.72 -7.12
C ILE A 223 -5.12 -0.91 -5.81
N MET A 224 -4.38 0.19 -5.68
CA MET A 224 -4.42 1.09 -4.52
C MET A 224 -5.80 1.72 -4.30
N VAL A 225 -6.49 2.14 -5.37
CA VAL A 225 -7.86 2.66 -5.29
C VAL A 225 -8.85 1.60 -4.82
N PHE A 226 -8.74 0.36 -5.31
CA PHE A 226 -9.59 -0.74 -4.85
C PHE A 226 -9.39 -1.03 -3.37
N ILE A 227 -8.14 -1.27 -2.94
CA ILE A 227 -7.78 -1.57 -1.53
C ILE A 227 -8.20 -0.44 -0.58
N SER A 228 -8.05 0.81 -1.02
CA SER A 228 -8.49 1.97 -0.22
C SER A 228 -9.99 1.97 0.07
N LEU A 229 -10.80 1.45 -0.86
CA LEU A 229 -12.27 1.47 -0.80
C LEU A 229 -12.87 0.18 -0.24
N ASP A 230 -12.26 -0.97 -0.51
CA ASP A 230 -12.74 -2.29 -0.06
C ASP A 230 -12.13 -2.70 1.29
N GLU A 231 -10.84 -2.45 1.51
CA GLU A 231 -10.14 -2.83 2.75
C GLU A 231 -10.03 -1.67 3.74
N LEU A 232 -9.30 -0.61 3.40
CA LEU A 232 -8.82 0.38 4.39
C LEU A 232 -9.96 1.22 4.96
N LEU A 233 -10.83 1.77 4.11
CA LEU A 233 -11.95 2.61 4.55
C LEU A 233 -13.00 1.81 5.36
N PRO A 234 -13.49 0.63 4.92
CA PRO A 234 -14.39 -0.19 5.73
C PRO A 234 -13.77 -0.70 7.04
N SER A 235 -12.48 -1.06 7.03
CA SER A 235 -11.73 -1.43 8.24
C SER A 235 -11.67 -0.27 9.22
N ALA A 236 -11.36 0.94 8.74
CA ALA A 236 -11.35 2.15 9.56
C ALA A 236 -12.70 2.40 10.24
N GLU A 237 -13.81 2.20 9.52
CA GLU A 237 -15.16 2.33 10.09
C GLU A 237 -15.45 1.27 11.15
N LYS A 238 -15.08 0.00 10.90
CA LYS A 238 -15.25 -1.11 11.84
C LYS A 238 -14.52 -0.91 13.17
N TYR A 239 -13.37 -0.22 13.16
CA TYR A 239 -12.67 0.15 14.39
C TYR A 239 -13.26 1.38 15.12
N GLY A 240 -14.14 2.18 14.52
CA GLY A 240 -14.51 3.45 15.14
C GLY A 240 -15.86 4.04 14.72
N LYS A 241 -15.85 5.33 14.42
CA LYS A 241 -17.03 6.06 13.94
C LYS A 241 -16.73 6.54 12.53
N HIS A 242 -17.69 6.37 11.62
CA HIS A 242 -17.64 6.85 10.24
C HIS A 242 -17.01 8.26 10.10
N HIS A 243 -17.46 9.25 10.87
CA HIS A 243 -16.89 10.61 10.82
C HIS A 243 -15.39 10.71 11.19
N ILE A 244 -14.87 9.83 12.06
CA ILE A 244 -13.43 9.80 12.40
C ILE A 244 -12.65 9.20 11.24
N SER A 245 -13.16 8.13 10.62
CA SER A 245 -12.58 7.52 9.41
C SER A 245 -12.49 8.54 8.28
N ILE A 246 -13.59 9.21 7.94
CA ILE A 246 -13.65 10.24 6.89
C ILE A 246 -12.77 11.46 7.22
N SER A 247 -12.69 11.86 8.50
CA SER A 247 -11.77 12.93 8.92
C SER A 247 -10.30 12.53 8.75
N GLY A 248 -9.97 11.26 9.03
CA GLY A 248 -8.66 10.67 8.73
C GLY A 248 -8.37 10.72 7.23
N LEU A 249 -9.29 10.24 6.40
CA LEU A 249 -9.18 10.23 4.94
C LEU A 249 -8.93 11.62 4.36
N VAL A 250 -9.74 12.62 4.75
CA VAL A 250 -9.55 14.00 4.30
C VAL A 250 -8.21 14.57 4.78
N ALA A 251 -7.75 14.24 5.99
CA ALA A 251 -6.44 14.64 6.48
C ALA A 251 -5.29 13.96 5.71
N GLY A 252 -5.45 12.69 5.32
CA GLY A 252 -4.48 11.95 4.49
C GLY A 252 -4.36 12.57 3.10
N MET A 253 -5.48 12.86 2.46
CA MET A 253 -5.53 13.61 1.19
C MET A 253 -4.87 14.99 1.32
N LEU A 254 -5.10 15.72 2.42
CA LEU A 254 -4.50 17.04 2.65
C LEU A 254 -2.97 16.98 2.83
N VAL A 255 -2.48 15.99 3.61
CA VAL A 255 -1.03 15.78 3.80
C VAL A 255 -0.39 15.37 2.48
N MET A 256 -1.03 14.50 1.70
CA MET A 256 -0.50 14.08 0.39
C MET A 256 -0.52 15.23 -0.62
N ALA A 257 -1.58 16.04 -0.66
CA ALA A 257 -1.67 17.25 -1.49
C ALA A 257 -0.53 18.23 -1.19
N PHE A 258 -0.27 18.49 0.09
CA PHE A 258 0.83 19.36 0.50
C PHE A 258 2.19 18.73 0.22
N SER A 259 2.33 17.41 0.39
CA SER A 259 3.55 16.69 0.03
C SER A 259 3.87 16.81 -1.46
N LEU A 260 2.91 16.55 -2.37
CA LEU A 260 3.12 16.73 -3.81
C LEU A 260 3.49 18.17 -4.14
N TYR A 261 2.79 19.15 -3.56
CA TYR A 261 3.07 20.58 -3.77
C TYR A 261 4.50 21.00 -3.37
N LEU A 262 5.14 20.34 -2.41
CA LEU A 262 6.53 20.63 -2.03
C LEU A 262 7.58 20.09 -3.02
N PHE A 263 7.18 19.28 -3.99
CA PHE A 263 8.05 18.69 -5.01
C PHE A 263 7.77 19.20 -6.45
N VAL A 264 6.93 20.22 -6.59
CA VAL A 264 6.64 20.96 -7.84
C VAL A 264 7.45 22.25 -7.91
#